data_AF-A0A847CFC2-F1
#
_entry.id   AF-A0A847CFC2-F1
#
_cell.length_a   1.000
_cell.length_b   1.000
_cell.length_c   1.000
_cell.angle_alpha   90.00
_cell.angle_beta   90.00
_cell.angle_gamma   90.00
#
_symmetry.space_group_name_H-M   'P 1'
#
loop_
_entity.id
_entity.type
_entity.pdbx_description
1 polymer ?
#
loop_
_entity_poly.entity_id
_entity_poly.type
_entity_poly.pdbx_seq_one_letter_code
_entity_poly.pdbx_strand_id
1 'polypeptide(L)'
;LASRLEGVNKAYGTWIICSESTYNGVVDFNNGIHKDEILFRRLDRVRVVGRSTPVQLYNIVGFRNEFNSEKLEQIEIFHNALDLYLNRDFIKAGKLFIQANSICGGDPPSVIYAHLCKNNVENGVEDNWDGIRNMTSK
;
A
#
# COMPACT_ATOMS: atom_id res chain seq x y z
N LEU A 1 -10.38 13.51 7.86
CA LEU A 1 -9.67 12.48 7.06
C LEU A 1 -8.66 11.76 7.94
N ALA A 2 -7.75 12.49 8.60
CA ALA A 2 -6.75 11.93 9.51
C ALA A 2 -7.31 10.93 10.55
N SER A 3 -8.35 11.29 11.31
CA SER A 3 -8.96 10.38 12.29
C SER A 3 -9.55 9.10 11.70
N ARG A 4 -9.88 9.08 10.40
CA ARG A 4 -10.37 7.88 9.70
C ARG A 4 -9.23 7.01 9.17
N LEU A 5 -8.05 7.58 8.97
CA LEU A 5 -6.86 6.84 8.51
C LEU A 5 -6.19 6.08 9.66
N GLU A 6 -6.43 6.48 10.91
CA GLU A 6 -5.94 5.76 12.08
C GLU A 6 -6.46 4.32 12.11
N GLY A 7 -7.77 4.12 11.93
CA GLY A 7 -8.37 2.77 11.83
C GLY A 7 -7.94 1.98 10.60
N VAL A 8 -7.46 2.66 9.54
CA VAL A 8 -7.02 2.04 8.29
C VAL A 8 -5.70 1.30 8.45
N ASN A 9 -4.80 1.79 9.31
CA ASN A 9 -3.52 1.13 9.60
C ASN A 9 -3.66 -0.36 9.92
N LYS A 10 -4.65 -0.72 10.75
CA LYS A 10 -4.93 -2.10 11.13
C LYS A 10 -5.27 -2.99 9.93
N ALA A 11 -5.97 -2.45 8.93
CA ALA A 11 -6.33 -3.17 7.72
C ALA A 11 -5.15 -3.42 6.77
N TYR A 12 -4.02 -2.76 7.00
CA TYR A 12 -2.78 -2.90 6.23
C TYR A 12 -1.58 -3.39 7.05
N GLY A 13 -1.73 -3.58 8.36
CA GLY A 13 -0.61 -3.96 9.23
C GLY A 13 0.48 -2.88 9.29
N THR A 14 0.10 -1.62 9.12
CA THR A 14 1.02 -0.46 9.16
C THR A 14 0.83 0.35 10.43
N TRP A 15 1.77 1.26 10.71
CA TRP A 15 1.66 2.21 11.83
C TRP A 15 1.30 3.62 11.38
N ILE A 16 1.81 4.04 10.22
CA ILE A 16 1.66 5.41 9.73
C ILE A 16 1.23 5.37 8.26
N ILE A 17 0.01 5.86 8.00
CA ILE A 17 -0.51 6.08 6.65
C ILE A 17 -0.81 7.57 6.49
N CYS A 18 -0.51 8.09 5.30
CA CYS A 18 -0.92 9.41 4.87
C CYS A 18 -1.74 9.33 3.57
N SER A 19 -2.50 10.40 3.30
CA SER A 19 -3.19 10.56 2.02
C SER A 19 -2.24 11.10 0.95
N GLU A 20 -2.62 10.92 -0.31
CA GLU A 20 -1.96 11.53 -1.47
C GLU A 20 -1.68 13.03 -1.31
N SER A 21 -2.59 13.80 -0.70
CA SER A 21 -2.36 15.22 -0.43
C SER A 21 -1.14 15.47 0.47
N THR A 22 -0.91 14.62 1.47
CA THR A 22 0.25 14.72 2.36
C THR A 22 1.52 14.24 1.67
N TYR A 23 1.42 13.16 0.88
CA TYR A 23 2.52 12.69 0.04
C TYR A 23 2.99 13.79 -0.93
N ASN A 24 2.08 14.36 -1.72
CA ASN A 24 2.35 15.47 -2.65
C ASN A 24 2.96 16.67 -1.91
N GLY A 25 2.40 17.01 -0.74
CA GLY A 25 2.93 18.07 0.11
C GLY A 25 4.38 17.83 0.59
N VAL A 26 4.88 16.60 0.61
CA VAL A 26 6.30 16.30 0.90
C VAL A 26 7.13 16.34 -0.39
N VAL A 27 6.68 15.66 -1.44
CA VAL A 27 7.46 15.51 -2.68
C VAL A 27 7.55 16.79 -3.50
N ASP A 28 6.61 17.72 -3.36
CA ASP A 28 6.60 19.00 -4.07
C ASP A 28 7.21 20.14 -3.24
N PHE A 29 7.35 19.97 -1.92
CA PHE A 29 7.83 21.04 -1.03
C PHE A 29 9.26 21.44 -1.35
N ASN A 30 9.52 22.76 -1.37
CA ASN A 30 10.82 23.33 -1.72
C ASN A 30 11.43 22.73 -3.01
N ASN A 31 10.61 22.62 -4.07
CA ASN A 31 10.99 22.01 -5.36
C ASN A 31 11.45 20.55 -5.22
N GLY A 32 10.90 19.81 -4.26
CA GLY A 32 11.13 18.39 -4.06
C GLY A 32 12.48 18.03 -3.46
N ILE A 33 13.12 18.95 -2.73
CA ILE A 33 14.39 18.69 -2.05
C ILE A 33 14.32 17.52 -1.06
N HIS A 34 13.15 17.27 -0.44
CA HIS A 34 12.95 16.19 0.53
C HIS A 34 12.30 14.92 -0.06
N LYS A 35 12.06 14.87 -1.38
CA LYS A 35 11.32 13.76 -1.99
C LYS A 35 11.96 12.37 -1.74
N ASP A 36 13.28 12.34 -1.61
CA ASP A 36 14.08 11.13 -1.43
C ASP A 36 14.49 10.89 0.04
N GLU A 37 14.11 11.78 0.97
CA GLU A 37 14.44 11.65 2.40
C GLU A 37 13.53 10.66 3.13
N ILE A 38 12.28 10.51 2.67
CA ILE A 38 11.29 9.62 3.27
C ILE A 38 11.01 8.46 2.32
N LEU A 39 11.07 7.24 2.85
CA LEU A 39 10.66 6.05 2.12
C LEU A 39 9.13 5.90 2.23
N PHE A 40 8.44 6.08 1.12
CA PHE A 40 7.01 5.83 1.01
C PHE A 40 6.73 4.49 0.34
N ARG A 41 5.70 3.80 0.83
CA ARG A 41 5.10 2.66 0.14
C ARG A 41 3.70 3.06 -0.34
N ARG A 42 3.51 3.15 -1.66
CA ARG A 42 2.15 3.26 -2.22
C ARG A 42 1.33 2.04 -1.83
N LEU A 43 0.13 2.28 -1.34
CA LEU A 43 -0.88 1.26 -1.09
C LEU A 43 -1.99 1.41 -2.15
N ASP A 44 -3.12 0.78 -1.91
CA ASP A 44 -4.36 0.83 -2.67
C ASP A 44 -5.15 2.12 -2.39
N ARG A 45 -6.11 2.38 -3.29
CA ARG A 45 -7.08 3.47 -3.12
C ARG A 45 -8.23 2.96 -2.27
N VAL A 46 -8.70 3.81 -1.35
CA VAL A 46 -9.79 3.44 -0.45
C VAL A 46 -10.93 4.46 -0.45
N ARG A 47 -12.16 3.98 -0.31
CA ARG A 47 -13.29 4.82 0.13
C ARG A 47 -13.41 4.67 1.64
N VAL A 48 -13.27 5.77 2.37
CA VAL A 48 -13.46 5.82 3.83
C VAL A 48 -14.91 6.16 4.18
N VAL A 49 -15.37 5.73 5.35
CA VAL A 49 -16.73 6.02 5.83
C VAL A 49 -17.04 7.52 5.71
N GLY A 50 -18.15 7.83 5.04
CA GLY A 50 -18.61 9.20 4.81
C GLY A 50 -17.93 9.96 3.67
N ARG A 51 -17.17 9.29 2.80
CA ARG A 51 -16.60 9.90 1.58
C ARG A 51 -16.80 8.99 0.36
N SER A 52 -17.44 9.51 -0.68
CA SER A 52 -17.64 8.81 -1.95
C SER A 52 -16.38 8.76 -2.81
N THR A 53 -15.59 9.84 -2.81
CA THR A 53 -14.34 9.93 -3.57
C THR A 53 -13.26 9.05 -2.95
N PRO A 54 -12.69 8.09 -3.70
CA PRO A 54 -11.56 7.28 -3.25
C PRO A 54 -10.32 8.14 -2.97
N VAL A 55 -9.55 7.77 -1.97
CA VAL A 55 -8.29 8.43 -1.59
C VAL A 55 -7.15 7.44 -1.79
N GLN A 56 -6.10 7.86 -2.49
CA GLN A 56 -4.87 7.11 -2.60
C GLN A 56 -4.09 7.18 -1.27
N LEU A 57 -3.68 6.02 -0.77
CA LEU A 57 -2.94 5.88 0.49
C LEU A 57 -1.46 5.62 0.26
N TYR A 58 -0.65 6.13 1.17
CA TYR A 58 0.77 5.85 1.25
C TYR A 58 1.11 5.48 2.69
N ASN A 59 1.86 4.41 2.89
CA ASN A 59 2.50 4.12 4.16
C ASN A 59 3.85 4.86 4.22
N ILE A 60 4.05 5.62 5.29
CA ILE A 60 5.34 6.21 5.63
C ILE A 60 6.16 5.12 6.31
N VAL A 61 7.20 4.61 5.65
CA VAL A 61 8.02 3.51 6.15
C VAL A 61 9.06 4.03 7.15
N GLY A 62 9.65 5.20 6.88
CA GLY A 62 10.68 5.83 7.71
C GLY A 62 11.59 6.72 6.88
N PHE A 63 12.72 7.15 7.45
CA PHE A 63 13.71 7.89 6.68
C PHE A 63 14.49 6.94 5.77
N ARG A 64 14.67 7.33 4.50
CA ARG A 64 15.27 6.46 3.48
C ARG A 64 16.69 6.02 3.84
N ASN A 65 17.45 6.89 4.50
CA ASN A 65 18.84 6.64 4.91
C ASN A 65 18.96 5.64 6.08
N GLU A 66 17.85 5.28 6.75
CA GLU A 66 17.84 4.28 7.83
C GLU A 66 17.73 2.84 7.28
N PHE A 67 17.56 2.68 5.97
CA PHE A 67 17.28 1.39 5.34
C PHE A 67 18.39 0.93 4.40
N ASN A 68 18.66 -0.37 4.41
CA ASN A 68 19.62 -1.03 3.50
C ASN A 68 18.99 -1.33 2.13
N SER A 69 19.81 -1.84 1.20
CA SER A 69 19.35 -2.21 -0.15
C SER A 69 18.26 -3.27 -0.15
N GLU A 70 18.30 -4.24 0.76
CA GLU A 70 17.29 -5.30 0.87
C GLU A 70 15.90 -4.72 1.19
N LYS A 71 15.84 -3.72 2.08
CA LYS A 71 14.58 -3.07 2.41
C LYS A 71 14.02 -2.28 1.24
N LEU A 72 14.88 -1.61 0.46
CA LEU A 72 14.46 -0.92 -0.76
C LEU A 72 13.94 -1.93 -1.79
N GLU A 73 14.64 -3.05 -1.98
CA GLU A 73 14.20 -4.15 -2.85
C GLU A 73 12.85 -4.74 -2.41
N GLN A 74 12.64 -4.94 -1.11
CA GLN A 74 11.34 -5.37 -0.57
C GLN A 74 10.20 -4.44 -0.99
N ILE A 75 10.42 -3.11 -0.95
CA ILE A 75 9.42 -2.12 -1.35
C ILE A 75 9.16 -2.17 -2.85
N GLU A 76 10.21 -2.29 -3.68
CA GLU A 76 10.07 -2.38 -5.13
C GLU A 76 9.31 -3.66 -5.55
N ILE A 77 9.62 -4.80 -4.95
CA ILE A 77 8.88 -6.06 -5.19
C ILE A 77 7.42 -5.89 -4.77
N PHE A 78 7.15 -5.24 -3.64
CA PHE A 78 5.78 -4.94 -3.21
C PHE A 78 5.05 -4.05 -4.23
N HIS A 79 5.68 -3.02 -4.79
CA HIS A 79 5.06 -2.16 -5.79
C HIS A 79 4.75 -2.92 -7.08
N ASN A 80 5.67 -3.75 -7.56
CA ASN A 80 5.44 -4.63 -8.70
C ASN A 80 4.28 -5.60 -8.44
N ALA A 81 4.18 -6.15 -7.24
CA ALA A 81 3.07 -7.00 -6.82
C ALA A 81 1.73 -6.24 -6.83
N LEU A 82 1.73 -4.99 -6.35
CA LEU A 82 0.55 -4.13 -6.34
C LEU A 82 0.07 -3.80 -7.76
N ASP A 83 0.97 -3.56 -8.70
CA ASP A 83 0.60 -3.29 -10.10
C ASP A 83 -0.01 -4.52 -10.77
N LEU A 84 0.53 -5.72 -10.51
CA LEU A 84 -0.09 -6.97 -10.97
C LEU A 84 -1.46 -7.19 -10.31
N TYR A 85 -1.59 -6.89 -9.03
CA TYR A 85 -2.86 -6.99 -8.30
C TYR A 85 -3.93 -6.09 -8.91
N LEU A 86 -3.60 -4.82 -9.17
CA LEU A 86 -4.50 -3.86 -9.80
C LEU A 86 -4.84 -4.22 -11.26
N ASN A 87 -3.97 -4.98 -11.94
CA ASN A 87 -4.23 -5.56 -13.26
C ASN A 87 -4.93 -6.94 -13.21
N ARG A 88 -5.43 -7.36 -12.05
CA ARG A 88 -6.12 -8.63 -11.82
C ARG A 88 -5.29 -9.89 -12.06
N ASP A 89 -3.96 -9.78 -12.19
CA ASP A 89 -3.05 -10.93 -12.21
C ASP A 89 -2.74 -11.36 -10.76
N PHE A 90 -3.78 -11.81 -10.05
CA PHE A 90 -3.73 -12.15 -8.64
C PHE A 90 -2.76 -13.30 -8.34
N ILE A 91 -2.56 -14.21 -9.30
CA ILE A 91 -1.63 -15.33 -9.15
C ILE A 91 -0.19 -14.82 -9.11
N LYS A 92 0.23 -13.98 -10.07
CA LYS A 92 1.59 -13.43 -10.06
C LYS A 92 1.78 -12.41 -8.95
N ALA A 93 0.78 -11.56 -8.69
CA ALA A 93 0.80 -10.61 -7.59
C ALA A 93 1.03 -11.32 -6.24
N GLY A 94 0.26 -12.39 -5.95
CA GLY A 94 0.39 -13.16 -4.72
C GLY A 94 1.79 -13.75 -4.52
N LYS A 95 2.42 -14.24 -5.59
CA LYS A 95 3.81 -14.73 -5.52
C LYS A 95 4.80 -13.63 -5.15
N LEU A 96 4.69 -12.45 -5.77
CA LEU A 96 5.57 -11.32 -5.44
C LEU A 96 5.32 -10.76 -4.04
N PHE A 97 4.07 -10.74 -3.55
CA PHE A 97 3.82 -10.39 -2.15
C PHE A 97 4.47 -11.38 -1.18
N ILE A 98 4.38 -12.69 -1.44
CA ILE A 98 5.07 -13.70 -0.62
C ILE A 98 6.59 -13.49 -0.65
N GLN A 99 7.15 -13.17 -1.83
CA GLN A 99 8.56 -12.84 -1.97
C GLN A 99 8.95 -11.61 -1.15
N ALA A 100 8.21 -10.49 -1.26
CA ALA A 100 8.45 -9.30 -0.46
C ALA A 100 8.38 -9.58 1.05
N ASN A 101 7.41 -10.39 1.51
CA ASN A 101 7.32 -10.79 2.91
C ASN A 101 8.51 -11.63 3.39
N SER A 102 9.15 -12.41 2.52
CA SER A 102 10.30 -13.23 2.91
C SER A 102 11.58 -12.41 3.15
N ILE A 103 11.61 -11.15 2.72
CA ILE A 103 12.74 -10.23 2.89
C ILE A 103 12.68 -9.54 4.26
N CYS A 104 13.84 -9.17 4.81
CA CYS A 104 13.99 -8.42 6.07
C CYS A 104 13.20 -8.98 7.27
N GLY A 105 12.93 -10.29 7.30
CA GLY A 105 12.25 -10.95 8.43
C GLY A 105 10.73 -10.77 8.48
N GLY A 106 10.09 -10.25 7.43
CA GLY A 106 8.63 -10.11 7.37
C GLY A 106 8.16 -8.79 6.76
N ASP A 107 6.92 -8.80 6.25
CA ASP A 107 6.23 -7.61 5.79
C ASP A 107 4.70 -7.73 5.97
N PRO A 108 4.12 -7.17 7.05
CA PRO A 108 2.70 -7.31 7.32
C PRO A 108 1.78 -6.84 6.17
N PRO A 109 2.05 -5.73 5.45
CA PRO A 109 1.26 -5.38 4.27
C PRO A 109 1.31 -6.46 3.19
N SER A 110 2.49 -7.00 2.86
CA SER A 110 2.61 -8.10 1.88
C SER A 110 1.76 -9.32 2.26
N VAL A 111 1.75 -9.70 3.55
CA VAL A 111 0.91 -10.81 4.02
C VAL A 111 -0.56 -10.55 3.73
N ILE A 112 -1.05 -9.35 4.04
CA ILE A 112 -2.46 -8.97 3.81
C ILE A 112 -2.79 -9.04 2.32
N TYR A 113 -1.94 -8.48 1.47
CA TYR A 113 -2.17 -8.50 0.03
C TYR A 113 -2.08 -9.90 -0.59
N ALA A 114 -1.19 -10.77 -0.09
CA ALA A 114 -1.16 -12.17 -0.49
C ALA A 114 -2.48 -12.89 -0.16
N HIS A 115 -3.07 -12.62 1.01
CA HIS A 115 -4.40 -13.15 1.37
C HIS A 115 -5.50 -12.59 0.46
N LEU A 116 -5.46 -11.29 0.12
CA LEU A 116 -6.40 -10.70 -0.84
C LEU A 116 -6.28 -11.35 -2.23
N CYS A 117 -5.06 -11.60 -2.71
CA CYS A 117 -4.82 -12.30 -3.96
C CYS A 117 -5.45 -13.70 -3.93
N LYS A 118 -5.22 -14.47 -2.86
CA LYS A 118 -5.81 -15.79 -2.68
C LYS A 118 -7.34 -15.75 -2.74
N ASN A 119 -7.96 -14.85 -1.97
CA ASN A 119 -9.42 -14.71 -1.95
C ASN A 119 -9.98 -14.35 -3.34
N ASN A 120 -9.30 -13.48 -4.08
CA ASN A 120 -9.73 -13.07 -5.42
C ASN A 120 -9.56 -14.19 -6.47
N VAL A 121 -8.56 -15.08 -6.30
CA VAL A 121 -8.41 -16.28 -7.15
C VAL A 121 -9.52 -17.29 -6.86
N GLU A 122 -9.85 -17.50 -5.58
CA GLU A 122 -10.83 -18.49 -5.16
C GLU A 122 -12.27 -18.07 -5.46
N ASN A 123 -12.61 -16.80 -5.24
CA ASN A 123 -13.98 -16.29 -5.32
C ASN A 123 -14.24 -15.44 -6.57
N GLY A 124 -13.19 -15.14 -7.34
CA GLY A 124 -13.25 -14.15 -8.41
C GLY A 124 -13.32 -12.71 -7.89
N VAL A 125 -13.47 -11.78 -8.82
CA VAL A 125 -13.83 -10.38 -8.56
C VAL A 125 -14.96 -10.00 -9.51
N GLU A 126 -15.75 -8.99 -9.13
CA GLU A 126 -16.79 -8.45 -10.00
C GLU A 126 -16.21 -7.94 -11.33
N ASP A 127 -17.01 -7.94 -12.40
CA ASP A 127 -16.55 -7.52 -13.73
C ASP A 127 -16.10 -6.05 -13.77
N ASN A 128 -16.74 -5.21 -12.95
CA ASN A 128 -16.47 -3.78 -12.78
C ASN A 128 -15.46 -3.49 -11.65
N TRP A 129 -14.70 -4.48 -11.21
CA TRP A 129 -13.72 -4.30 -10.14
C TRP A 129 -12.69 -3.23 -10.51
N ASP A 130 -12.60 -2.21 -9.66
CA ASP A 130 -11.82 -0.98 -9.86
C ASP A 130 -10.57 -0.90 -8.96
N GLY A 131 -10.29 -1.96 -8.18
CA GLY A 131 -9.20 -1.99 -7.21
C GLY A 131 -9.41 -1.12 -5.97
N ILE A 132 -10.59 -0.51 -5.81
CA ILE A 132 -10.88 0.41 -4.70
C ILE A 132 -11.50 -0.37 -3.53
N ARG A 133 -10.87 -0.29 -2.35
CA ARG A 133 -11.41 -0.92 -1.14
C ARG A 133 -12.32 0.01 -0.38
N ASN A 134 -13.48 -0.50 0.03
CA ASN A 134 -14.41 0.21 0.89
C ASN A 134 -14.07 -0.11 2.35
N MET A 135 -13.64 0.91 3.10
CA MET A 135 -13.31 0.78 4.52
C MET A 135 -14.59 0.91 5.34
N THR A 136 -14.91 -0.13 6.11
CA THR A 136 -16.15 -0.22 6.92
C THR A 136 -15.93 0.16 8.39
N SER A 137 -14.68 0.26 8.84
CA SER A 137 -14.33 0.59 10.23
C SER A 137 -14.21 2.10 10.44
N LYS A 138 -14.67 2.58 11.61
CA LYS A 138 -14.49 3.95 12.09
C LYS A 138 -13.20 4.03 12.91
#